data_AF-G0QF92-F1
#
_entry.id   AF-G0QF92-F1
#
_cell.length_a   1.000
_cell.length_b   1.000
_cell.length_c   1.000
_cell.angle_alpha   90.00
_cell.angle_beta   90.00
_cell.angle_gamma   90.00
#
_symmetry.space_group_name_H-M   'P 1'
#
loop_
_entity.id
_entity.type
_entity.pdbx_description
1 polymer ?
#
loop_
_entity_poly.entity_id
_entity_poly.type
_entity_poly.pdbx_seq_one_letter_code
_entity_poly.pdbx_strand_id
1 'polypeptide(L)'
;MVGNKEDIKQHFKENRKEIENRLEEFRELRESPNKRKFNELVFVILTSQTEAQKAWEASKKLKEQKIDQKTDFASYQSIREM
;
A
#
# COMPACT_ATOMS: atom_id res chain seq x y z
N MET A 1 21.26 -16.64 5.88
CA MET A 1 22.42 -15.75 5.68
C MET A 1 22.17 -14.49 6.48
N VAL A 2 22.85 -14.30 7.60
CA VAL A 2 22.85 -13.00 8.31
C VAL A 2 23.97 -12.20 7.66
N GLY A 3 23.63 -11.19 6.86
CA GLY A 3 24.63 -10.34 6.21
C GLY A 3 25.56 -9.71 7.25
N ASN A 4 26.86 -9.66 6.96
CA ASN A 4 27.81 -9.01 7.86
C ASN A 4 27.42 -7.53 8.01
N LYS A 5 27.62 -6.94 9.20
CA LYS A 5 27.19 -5.56 9.51
C LYS A 5 27.80 -4.57 8.51
N GLU A 6 28.99 -4.87 8.02
CA GLU A 6 29.74 -4.12 7.01
C GLU A 6 29.06 -4.20 5.64
N ASP A 7 28.53 -5.36 5.24
CA ASP A 7 27.80 -5.55 3.98
C ASP A 7 26.49 -4.74 3.97
N ILE A 8 25.76 -4.74 5.09
CA ILE A 8 24.52 -3.94 5.22
C ILE A 8 24.81 -2.45 5.11
N LYS A 9 25.88 -1.95 5.76
CA LYS A 9 26.29 -0.55 5.65
C LYS A 9 26.66 -0.19 4.21
N GLN A 10 27.33 -1.09 3.51
CA GLN A 10 27.74 -0.88 2.13
C GLN A 10 26.52 -0.83 1.19
N HIS A 11 25.60 -1.80 1.30
CA HIS A 11 24.33 -1.77 0.56
C HIS A 11 23.48 -0.54 0.89
N PHE A 12 23.45 -0.11 2.15
CA PHE A 12 22.78 1.13 2.51
C PHE A 12 23.40 2.35 1.81
N LYS A 13 24.74 2.46 1.78
CA LYS A 13 25.41 3.57 1.09
C LYS A 13 25.10 3.58 -0.41
N GLU A 14 25.12 2.41 -1.04
CA GLU A 14 24.84 2.25 -2.48
C GLU A 14 23.39 2.64 -2.82
N ASN A 15 22.44 2.28 -1.97
CA ASN A 15 21.01 2.51 -2.21
C ASN A 15 20.45 3.71 -1.43
N ARG A 16 21.31 4.51 -0.80
CA ARG A 16 20.93 5.54 0.18
C ARG A 16 19.85 6.48 -0.36
N LYS A 17 20.07 6.97 -1.58
CA LYS A 17 19.16 7.90 -2.24
C LYS A 17 17.76 7.28 -2.46
N GLU A 18 17.71 6.04 -2.92
CA GLU A 18 16.45 5.32 -3.14
C GLU A 18 15.71 5.11 -1.82
N ILE A 19 16.43 4.69 -0.78
CA ILE A 19 15.87 4.50 0.57
C ILE A 19 15.33 5.82 1.13
N GLU A 20 16.11 6.91 1.05
CA GLU A 20 15.71 8.24 1.53
C GLU A 20 14.48 8.76 0.77
N ASN A 21 14.42 8.58 -0.55
CA ASN A 21 13.25 8.92 -1.36
C ASN A 21 12.01 8.14 -0.91
N ARG A 22 12.13 6.82 -0.69
CA ARG A 22 11.02 5.98 -0.26
C ARG A 22 10.52 6.35 1.13
N LEU A 23 11.43 6.73 2.04
CA LEU A 23 11.06 7.24 3.35
C LEU A 23 10.28 8.55 3.25
N GLU A 24 10.64 9.43 2.32
CA GLU A 24 9.90 10.66 2.08
C GLU A 24 8.50 10.38 1.52
N GLU A 25 8.37 9.46 0.56
CA GLU A 25 7.06 9.02 0.04
C GLU A 25 6.12 8.54 1.17
N PHE A 26 6.64 7.83 2.17
CA PHE A 26 5.86 7.40 3.33
C PHE A 26 5.49 8.55 4.27
N ARG A 27 6.35 9.55 4.44
CA ARG A 27 6.02 10.77 5.21
C ARG A 27 4.90 11.54 4.53
N GLU A 28 5.00 11.75 3.22
CA GLU A 28 3.95 12.41 2.42
C GLU A 28 2.62 11.63 2.44
N LEU A 29 2.68 10.29 2.44
CA LEU A 29 1.50 9.44 2.50
C LEU A 29 0.67 9.72 3.77
N ARG A 30 1.33 10.01 4.91
CA ARG A 30 0.66 10.32 6.18
C ARG A 30 -0.27 11.53 6.07
N GLU A 31 0.15 12.56 5.34
CA GLU A 31 -0.63 13.79 5.14
C GLU A 31 -1.54 13.74 3.90
N SER A 32 -1.52 12.62 3.17
CA SER A 32 -2.27 12.48 1.93
C SER A 32 -3.79 12.24 2.14
N PRO A 33 -4.63 12.46 1.09
CA PRO A 33 -6.06 12.19 1.15
C PRO A 33 -6.39 10.72 1.45
N ASN A 34 -7.54 10.47 2.08
CA ASN A 34 -8.00 9.13 2.46
C ASN A 34 -8.00 8.12 1.30
N LYS A 35 -8.30 8.56 0.07
CA LYS A 35 -8.23 7.69 -1.11
C LYS A 35 -6.83 7.10 -1.35
N ARG A 36 -5.77 7.89 -1.13
CA ARG A 36 -4.38 7.42 -1.28
C ARG A 36 -4.01 6.48 -0.14
N LYS A 37 -4.40 6.80 1.09
CA LYS A 37 -4.23 5.94 2.28
C LYS A 37 -4.94 4.60 2.13
N PHE A 38 -6.17 4.60 1.60
CA PHE A 38 -6.93 3.39 1.33
C PHE A 38 -6.23 2.47 0.32
N ASN A 39 -5.66 3.04 -0.74
CA ASN A 39 -4.88 2.25 -1.69
C ASN A 39 -3.64 1.62 -1.05
N GLU A 40 -2.97 2.32 -0.12
CA GLU A 40 -1.86 1.73 0.64
C GLU A 40 -2.35 0.57 1.53
N LEU A 41 -3.50 0.75 2.20
CA LEU A 41 -4.10 -0.32 3.00
C LEU A 41 -4.40 -1.56 2.14
N VAL A 42 -4.96 -1.38 0.95
CA VAL A 42 -5.19 -2.47 -0.01
C VAL A 42 -3.88 -3.15 -0.39
N PHE A 43 -2.83 -2.37 -0.69
CA PHE A 43 -1.50 -2.92 -0.98
C PHE A 43 -0.96 -3.77 0.17
N VAL A 44 -1.04 -3.29 1.42
CA VAL A 44 -0.59 -4.03 2.61
C VAL A 44 -1.38 -5.33 2.81
N ILE A 45 -2.69 -5.32 2.58
CA ILE A 45 -3.52 -6.53 2.66
C ILE A 45 -3.08 -7.55 1.61
N LEU A 46 -2.88 -7.12 0.36
CA LEU A 46 -2.51 -8.00 -0.75
C LEU A 46 -1.09 -8.58 -0.60
N THR A 47 -0.16 -7.82 -0.03
CA THR A 47 1.23 -8.27 0.20
C THR A 47 1.37 -9.33 1.29
N SER A 48 0.35 -9.55 2.12
CA SER A 48 0.39 -10.57 3.19
C SER A 48 0.63 -12.01 2.69
N GLN A 49 0.27 -12.31 1.44
CA GLN A 49 0.40 -13.65 0.84
C GLN A 49 1.04 -13.62 -0.56
N THR A 50 1.50 -12.46 -1.03
CA THR A 50 2.01 -12.30 -2.40
C THR A 50 3.22 -11.37 -2.47
N GLU A 51 4.03 -11.51 -3.53
CA GLU A 51 5.18 -10.64 -3.78
C GLU A 51 4.75 -9.18 -3.92
N ALA A 52 5.55 -8.28 -3.35
CA ALA A 52 5.29 -6.84 -3.35
C ALA A 52 5.01 -6.28 -4.76
N GLN A 53 5.73 -6.74 -5.77
CA GLN A 53 5.50 -6.31 -7.15
C GLN A 53 4.09 -6.66 -7.65
N LYS A 54 3.63 -7.89 -7.41
CA LYS A 54 2.31 -8.36 -7.84
C LYS A 54 1.18 -7.63 -7.09
N ALA A 55 1.34 -7.47 -5.78
CA ALA A 55 0.39 -6.72 -4.96
C ALA A 55 0.30 -5.24 -5.37
N TRP A 56 1.42 -4.63 -5.76
CA TRP A 56 1.48 -3.26 -6.23
C TRP A 56 0.79 -3.07 -7.58
N GLU A 57 0.97 -3.99 -8.52
CA GLU A 57 0.25 -3.98 -9.79
C GLU A 57 -1.26 -4.17 -9.57
N ALA A 58 -1.66 -5.05 -8.64
CA ALA A 58 -3.06 -5.26 -8.29
C ALA A 58 -3.68 -4.01 -7.63
N SER A 59 -2.99 -3.35 -6.70
CA SER A 59 -3.50 -2.13 -6.06
C SER A 59 -3.67 -0.98 -7.05
N LYS A 60 -2.77 -0.86 -8.05
CA LYS A 60 -2.91 0.11 -9.16
C LYS A 60 -4.13 -0.18 -10.02
N LYS A 61 -4.33 -1.44 -10.43
CA LYS A 61 -5.50 -1.85 -11.22
C LYS A 61 -6.81 -1.58 -10.47
N LEU A 62 -6.84 -1.84 -9.15
CA LEU A 62 -8.00 -1.54 -8.31
C LEU A 62 -8.26 -0.04 -8.15
N LYS A 63 -7.22 0.80 -8.15
CA LYS A 63 -7.35 2.26 -8.13
C LYS A 63 -7.93 2.81 -9.44
N GLU A 64 -7.56 2.23 -10.57
CA GLU A 64 -8.00 2.61 -11.92
C GLU A 64 -9.42 2.15 -12.21
N GLN A 65 -9.79 1.00 -11.66
CA GLN A 65 -11.19 0.60 -11.57
C GLN A 65 -11.89 1.62 -10.67
N LYS A 66 -12.87 2.33 -11.21
CA LYS A 66 -13.83 3.08 -10.40
C LYS A 66 -14.58 2.07 -9.53
N ILE A 67 -14.01 1.68 -8.40
CA ILE A 67 -14.74 1.08 -7.29
C ILE A 67 -15.57 2.22 -6.68
N ASP A 68 -16.50 2.76 -7.46
CA ASP A 68 -17.39 3.84 -7.10
C ASP A 68 -18.83 3.33 -7.24
N GLN A 69 -19.48 3.27 -6.07
CA GLN A 69 -20.81 3.82 -5.85
C GLN A 69 -22.01 3.05 -6.41
N LYS A 70 -22.18 1.78 -6.01
CA LYS A 70 -23.51 1.20 -5.76
C LYS A 70 -23.45 0.16 -4.64
N THR A 71 -23.22 0.61 -3.42
CA THR A 71 -23.87 -0.07 -2.30
C THR A 71 -24.43 1.04 -1.44
N ASP A 72 -25.65 1.41 -1.81
CA ASP A 72 -26.44 2.37 -1.06
C ASP A 72 -26.43 1.91 0.41
N PHE A 73 -26.01 2.77 1.32
CA PHE A 73 -25.98 2.45 2.75
C PHE A 73 -27.38 2.04 3.25
N ALA A 74 -28.43 2.44 2.51
CA ALA A 74 -29.81 2.00 2.65
C ALA A 74 -30.01 0.48 2.48
N SER A 75 -29.23 -0.19 1.63
CA SER A 75 -29.35 -1.64 1.38
C SER A 75 -28.86 -2.52 2.54
N TYR A 76 -27.98 -1.98 3.40
CA TYR A 76 -27.51 -2.71 4.58
C TYR A 76 -28.49 -2.66 5.75
N GLN A 77 -29.34 -1.62 5.82
CA GLN A 77 -30.36 -1.52 6.87
C GLN A 77 -31.50 -2.52 6.66
N SER A 78 -31.90 -2.77 5.41
CA SER A 78 -32.93 -3.75 5.07
C SER A 78 -32.54 -5.21 5.30
N ILE A 79 -31.24 -5.52 5.44
CA ILE A 79 -30.76 -6.87 5.80
C ILE A 79 -30.76 -7.08 7.33
N ARG A 80 -30.71 -6.01 8.13
CA ARG A 80 -30.75 -6.10 9.60
C ARG A 80 -32.16 -6.19 10.18
N GLU A 81 -33.18 -5.90 9.39
CA GLU A 81 -34.59 -5.94 9.79
C GLU A 81 -35.35 -7.19 9.27
N MET A 82 -34.63 -8.16 8.67
CA MET A 82 -35.15 -9.51 8.38
C MET A 82 -34.62 -10.52 9.40
#